data_AF-A0A167VDI3-F1
#
_entry.id   AF-A0A167VDI3-F1
#
_cell.length_a   1.000
_cell.length_b   1.000
_cell.length_c   1.000
_cell.angle_alpha   90.00
_cell.angle_beta   90.00
_cell.angle_gamma   90.00
#
_symmetry.space_group_name_H-M   'P 1'
#
loop_
_entity.id
_entity.type
_entity.pdbx_description
1 polymer ?
#
loop_
_entity_poly.entity_id
_entity_poly.type
_entity_poly.pdbx_seq_one_letter_code
_entity_poly.pdbx_strand_id
1 'polypeptide(L)'
;MSPLSRFYAPFHPLLLSSLFAASFPQLVRSPIDTLSASIIPLVALQSLYLVTCLPAAGTASGTSSTALSGSSGSDVKERKRHASHSQLTLARRISTSILSLLIPVIVGTPLLYTLTVLFGAPLTTHTLETLLLAAHMSILAGAPLVYVHGMDGGKWAQIVGLSMPWDGVFGGSLGVLVGAWFGAVPIPLDWDRAWQAYPITIITGAYIGYAVFSLLGRCPGIRGKVIRFNDEKVEKSA
;
A
#
# COMPACT_ATOMS: atom_id res chain seq x y z
N MET A 1 -0.76 19.77 3.41
CA MET A 1 -0.88 18.56 4.27
C MET A 1 -1.28 19.00 5.67
N SER A 2 -2.28 18.38 6.28
CA SER A 2 -2.69 18.69 7.66
C SER A 2 -1.63 18.15 8.65
N PRO A 3 -1.46 18.76 9.85
CA PRO A 3 -0.51 18.26 10.85
C PRO A 3 -0.77 16.79 11.22
N LEU A 4 -2.05 16.38 11.28
CA LEU A 4 -2.46 14.99 11.53
C LEU A 4 -1.91 14.00 10.49
N SER A 5 -1.94 14.36 9.20
CA SER A 5 -1.40 13.49 8.13
C SER A 5 0.10 13.24 8.27
N ARG A 6 0.85 14.21 8.82
CA ARG A 6 2.30 14.10 9.00
C ARG A 6 2.67 13.17 10.15
N PHE A 7 1.87 13.15 11.21
CA PHE A 7 2.04 12.24 12.35
C PHE A 7 1.54 10.82 12.06
N TYR A 8 0.38 10.69 11.40
CA TYR A 8 -0.21 9.37 11.16
C TYR A 8 0.52 8.59 10.06
N ALA A 9 1.05 9.27 9.03
CA ALA A 9 1.70 8.59 7.91
C ALA A 9 2.85 7.64 8.30
N PRO A 10 3.80 7.97 9.21
CA PRO A 10 4.80 7.01 9.68
C PRO A 10 4.25 6.00 10.71
N PHE A 11 3.19 6.36 11.44
CA PHE A 11 2.59 5.48 12.44
C PHE A 11 1.77 4.34 11.82
N HIS A 12 1.11 4.58 10.69
CA HIS A 12 0.30 3.59 9.97
C HIS A 12 0.99 2.22 9.73
N PRO A 13 2.18 2.14 9.08
CA PRO A 13 2.85 0.86 8.87
C PRO A 13 3.26 0.17 10.19
N LEU A 14 3.61 0.95 11.22
CA LEU A 14 3.93 0.42 12.54
C LEU A 14 2.70 -0.14 13.23
N LEU A 15 1.56 0.54 13.11
CA LEU A 15 0.28 0.11 13.67
C LEU A 15 -0.18 -1.20 13.04
N LEU A 16 -0.16 -1.30 11.71
CA LEU A 16 -0.47 -2.55 10.99
C LEU A 16 0.45 -3.70 11.41
N SER A 17 1.75 -3.43 11.51
CA SER A 17 2.73 -4.44 11.95
C SER A 17 2.54 -4.85 13.41
N SER A 18 2.17 -3.90 14.28
CA SER A 18 1.92 -4.17 15.70
C SER A 18 0.67 -5.03 15.89
N LEU A 19 -0.39 -4.77 15.12
CA LEU A 19 -1.60 -5.58 15.14
C LEU A 19 -1.32 -6.99 14.60
N PHE A 20 -0.58 -7.10 13.50
CA PHE A 20 -0.14 -8.39 12.97
C PHE A 20 0.70 -9.17 13.99
N ALA A 21 1.66 -8.51 14.65
CA ALA A 21 2.49 -9.12 15.68
C ALA A 21 1.67 -9.59 16.90
N ALA A 22 0.66 -8.82 17.32
CA ALA A 22 -0.24 -9.22 18.39
C ALA A 22 -1.08 -10.46 18.03
N SER A 23 -1.48 -10.59 16.76
CA SER A 23 -2.21 -11.76 16.26
C SER A 23 -1.31 -12.94 15.91
N PHE A 24 0.02 -12.78 15.91
CA PHE A 24 0.96 -13.81 15.46
C PHE A 24 0.82 -15.16 16.19
N PRO A 25 0.66 -15.22 17.53
CA PRO A 25 0.44 -16.50 18.21
C PRO A 25 -0.83 -17.23 17.76
N GLN A 26 -1.88 -16.48 17.38
CA GLN A 26 -3.11 -17.05 16.83
C GLN A 26 -2.90 -17.49 15.38
N LEU A 27 -2.16 -16.70 14.59
CA LEU A 27 -1.81 -17.02 13.23
C LEU A 27 -1.07 -18.35 13.11
N VAL A 28 -0.18 -18.65 14.06
CA VAL A 28 0.56 -19.92 14.12
C VAL A 28 -0.34 -21.11 14.48
N ARG A 29 -1.43 -20.88 15.23
CA ARG A 29 -2.36 -21.95 15.66
C ARG A 29 -3.45 -22.21 14.63
N SER A 30 -4.06 -21.15 14.09
CA SER A 30 -5.15 -21.20 13.12
C SER A 30 -4.97 -20.11 12.06
N PRO A 31 -4.22 -20.40 10.97
CA PRO A 31 -3.94 -19.42 9.93
C PRO A 31 -5.20 -18.84 9.28
N ILE A 32 -6.14 -19.70 8.88
CA ILE A 32 -7.35 -19.29 8.13
C ILE A 32 -8.23 -18.34 8.96
N ASP A 33 -8.51 -18.69 10.21
CA ASP A 33 -9.35 -17.87 11.10
C ASP A 33 -8.70 -16.53 11.41
N THR A 34 -7.40 -16.55 11.70
CA THR A 34 -6.66 -15.32 12.04
C THR A 34 -6.58 -14.39 10.83
N LEU A 35 -6.25 -14.92 9.65
CA LEU A 35 -6.17 -14.14 8.43
C LEU A 35 -7.52 -13.57 8.01
N SER A 36 -8.56 -14.39 8.00
CA SER A 36 -9.91 -13.92 7.65
C SER A 36 -10.40 -12.83 8.61
N ALA A 37 -10.19 -13.00 9.92
CA ALA A 37 -10.52 -11.99 10.92
C ALA A 37 -9.69 -10.70 10.79
N SER A 38 -8.41 -10.80 10.39
CA SER A 38 -7.53 -9.63 10.24
C SER A 38 -7.82 -8.78 8.99
N ILE A 39 -8.65 -9.24 8.05
CA ILE A 39 -9.05 -8.43 6.88
C ILE A 39 -9.82 -7.18 7.31
N ILE A 40 -10.73 -7.30 8.26
CA ILE A 40 -11.57 -6.18 8.71
C ILE A 40 -10.71 -5.03 9.26
N PRO A 41 -9.82 -5.24 10.26
CA PRO A 41 -8.98 -4.16 10.75
C PRO A 41 -7.96 -3.69 9.72
N LEU A 42 -7.47 -4.56 8.83
CA LEU A 42 -6.60 -4.15 7.72
C LEU A 42 -7.31 -3.13 6.81
N VAL A 43 -8.51 -3.45 6.34
CA VAL A 43 -9.32 -2.56 5.48
C VAL A 43 -9.67 -1.27 6.21
N ALA A 44 -10.04 -1.34 7.49
CA ALA A 44 -10.34 -0.17 8.29
C ALA A 44 -9.14 0.78 8.39
N LEU A 45 -7.98 0.28 8.82
CA LEU A 45 -6.75 1.07 8.93
C LEU A 45 -6.27 1.58 7.58
N GLN A 46 -6.41 0.78 6.53
CA GLN A 46 -6.05 1.18 5.18
C GLN A 46 -6.95 2.33 4.71
N SER A 47 -8.28 2.20 4.83
CA SER A 47 -9.21 3.26 4.46
C SER A 47 -8.94 4.57 5.22
N LEU A 48 -8.64 4.49 6.52
CA LEU A 48 -8.26 5.63 7.34
C LEU A 48 -6.97 6.30 6.81
N TYR A 49 -5.95 5.50 6.50
CA TYR A 49 -4.71 5.99 5.92
C TYR A 49 -4.92 6.67 4.56
N LEU A 50 -5.67 6.05 3.66
CA LEU A 50 -5.94 6.58 2.32
C LEU A 50 -6.62 7.96 2.41
N VAL A 51 -7.71 8.06 3.17
CA VAL A 51 -8.53 9.29 3.24
C VAL A 51 -7.79 10.44 3.94
N THR A 52 -7.01 10.14 4.99
CA THR A 52 -6.38 11.16 5.83
C THR A 52 -5.01 11.61 5.32
N CYS A 53 -4.20 10.69 4.79
CA CYS A 53 -2.78 10.95 4.53
C CYS A 53 -2.42 11.08 3.06
N LEU A 54 -3.18 10.48 2.16
CA LEU A 54 -2.83 10.42 0.75
C LEU A 54 -3.63 11.42 -0.09
N PRO A 55 -3.04 11.94 -1.18
CA PRO A 55 -3.78 12.68 -2.18
C PRO A 55 -4.58 11.71 -3.05
N ALA A 56 -5.90 11.89 -3.14
CA ALA A 56 -6.74 11.08 -4.02
C ALA A 56 -6.43 11.38 -5.50
N ALA A 57 -6.39 10.35 -6.33
CA ALA A 57 -6.21 10.48 -7.76
C ALA A 57 -7.21 11.48 -8.37
N GLY A 58 -6.70 12.39 -9.20
CA GLY A 58 -7.50 13.44 -9.86
C GLY A 58 -7.89 14.63 -8.96
N THR A 59 -7.42 14.71 -7.71
CA THR A 59 -7.56 15.92 -6.87
C THR A 59 -6.39 16.90 -7.00
N ALA A 60 -5.32 16.51 -7.71
CA ALA A 60 -4.19 17.36 -8.06
C ALA A 60 -4.49 18.21 -9.31
N SER A 61 -5.45 19.12 -9.22
CA SER A 61 -5.58 20.29 -10.09
C SER A 61 -5.91 21.48 -9.21
N GLY A 62 -4.91 22.31 -8.89
CA GLY A 62 -5.14 23.55 -8.14
C GLY A 62 -4.01 24.02 -7.22
N THR A 63 -2.73 23.85 -7.57
CA THR A 63 -1.66 24.57 -6.87
C THR A 63 -0.68 25.17 -7.86
N SER A 64 -1.18 26.13 -8.64
CA SER A 64 -0.37 27.08 -9.41
C SER A 64 -1.23 28.25 -9.88
N SER A 65 -1.41 29.27 -9.02
CA SER A 65 -1.45 30.68 -9.43
C SER A 65 -1.61 31.59 -8.22
N THR A 66 -0.60 32.45 -8.08
CA THR A 66 -0.65 33.76 -7.44
C THR A 66 -1.92 34.54 -7.80
N ALA A 67 -2.63 35.09 -6.80
CA ALA A 67 -3.43 36.31 -6.98
C ALA A 67 -3.64 37.01 -5.63
N LEU A 68 -3.09 38.22 -5.52
CA LEU A 68 -3.48 39.24 -4.55
C LEU A 68 -4.86 39.80 -4.94
N SER A 69 -5.72 40.00 -3.94
CA SER A 69 -6.79 41.04 -3.77
C SER A 69 -7.86 40.40 -2.88
N GLY A 70 -8.34 40.98 -1.77
CA GLY A 70 -8.72 42.37 -1.57
C GLY A 70 -10.24 42.47 -1.66
N SER A 71 -10.95 42.37 -0.53
CA SER A 71 -12.19 43.11 -0.20
C SER A 71 -13.08 42.32 0.78
N SER A 72 -13.37 42.98 1.90
CA SER A 72 -14.32 42.62 2.94
C SER A 72 -15.75 42.42 2.41
N GLY A 73 -16.47 41.49 3.06
CA GLY A 73 -17.93 41.47 3.08
C GLY A 73 -18.59 40.23 2.48
N SER A 74 -18.42 39.01 3.05
CA SER A 74 -19.42 37.93 2.97
C SER A 74 -19.10 36.68 3.84
N ASP A 75 -18.68 36.85 5.10
CA ASP A 75 -18.22 35.73 5.95
C ASP A 75 -19.19 34.54 6.10
N VAL A 76 -20.51 34.77 6.01
CA VAL A 76 -21.53 33.70 6.14
C VAL A 76 -21.74 32.92 4.84
N LYS A 77 -21.69 33.58 3.68
CA LYS A 77 -21.87 32.93 2.37
C LYS A 77 -20.59 32.19 1.97
N GLU A 78 -19.44 32.74 2.35
CA GLU A 78 -18.14 32.13 2.15
C GLU A 78 -17.95 30.91 3.05
N ARG A 79 -18.35 30.95 4.34
CA ARG A 79 -18.39 29.75 5.21
C ARG A 79 -19.29 28.64 4.67
N LYS A 80 -20.48 28.95 4.15
CA LYS A 80 -21.39 27.94 3.56
C LYS A 80 -20.79 27.33 2.28
N ARG A 81 -20.14 28.13 1.43
CA ARG A 81 -19.43 27.66 0.23
C ARG A 81 -18.21 26.81 0.57
N HIS A 82 -17.42 27.22 1.58
CA HIS A 82 -16.24 26.48 2.04
C HIS A 82 -16.62 25.15 2.71
N ALA A 83 -17.71 25.12 3.49
CA ALA A 83 -18.26 23.90 4.06
C ALA A 83 -18.76 22.94 2.97
N SER A 84 -19.49 23.44 1.97
CA SER A 84 -19.97 22.63 0.84
C SER A 84 -18.83 22.09 -0.03
N HIS A 85 -17.82 22.90 -0.35
CA HIS A 85 -16.63 22.48 -1.09
C HIS A 85 -15.81 21.45 -0.30
N SER A 86 -15.63 21.65 1.01
CA SER A 86 -14.95 20.70 1.90
C SER A 86 -15.68 19.35 1.94
N GLN A 87 -17.01 19.35 2.10
CA GLN A 87 -17.82 18.13 2.08
C GLN A 87 -17.72 17.40 0.74
N LEU A 88 -17.74 18.13 -0.39
CA LEU A 88 -17.57 17.54 -1.73
C LEU A 88 -16.17 16.91 -1.91
N THR A 89 -15.12 17.55 -1.36
CA THR A 89 -13.76 16.98 -1.41
C THR A 89 -13.61 15.73 -0.54
N LEU A 90 -14.28 15.67 0.62
CA LEU A 90 -14.28 14.51 1.50
C LEU A 90 -15.05 13.34 0.89
N ALA A 91 -16.25 13.60 0.36
CA ALA A 91 -17.07 12.59 -0.33
C ALA A 91 -16.31 11.96 -1.50
N ARG A 92 -15.58 12.77 -2.28
CA ARG A 92 -14.72 12.28 -3.35
C ARG A 92 -13.59 11.40 -2.83
N ARG A 93 -12.90 11.79 -1.76
CA ARG A 93 -11.84 10.98 -1.12
C ARG A 93 -12.35 9.64 -0.62
N ILE A 94 -13.55 9.60 -0.04
CA ILE A 94 -14.19 8.38 0.44
C ILE A 94 -14.55 7.48 -0.76
N SER A 95 -15.19 8.04 -1.79
CA SER A 95 -15.51 7.31 -3.02
C SER A 95 -14.26 6.71 -3.68
N THR A 96 -13.18 7.49 -3.82
CA THR A 96 -11.90 6.99 -4.32
C THR A 96 -11.32 5.91 -3.41
N SER A 97 -11.47 6.03 -2.08
CA SER A 97 -10.98 5.00 -1.14
C SER A 97 -11.70 3.67 -1.32
N ILE A 98 -13.02 3.68 -1.56
CA ILE A 98 -13.80 2.47 -1.79
C ILE A 98 -13.32 1.78 -3.07
N LEU A 99 -13.24 2.53 -4.17
CA LEU A 99 -12.76 1.99 -5.45
C LEU A 99 -11.32 1.45 -5.33
N SER A 100 -10.50 2.16 -4.58
CA SER A 100 -9.12 1.80 -4.33
C SER A 100 -8.92 0.57 -3.47
N LEU A 101 -9.92 0.16 -2.69
CA LEU A 101 -9.91 -1.10 -1.94
C LEU A 101 -10.52 -2.24 -2.78
N LEU A 102 -11.56 -1.94 -3.56
CA LEU A 102 -12.23 -2.92 -4.41
C LEU A 102 -11.35 -3.42 -5.56
N ILE A 103 -10.64 -2.53 -6.26
CA ILE A 103 -9.82 -2.91 -7.41
C ILE A 103 -8.73 -3.91 -7.02
N PRO A 104 -7.91 -3.69 -5.97
CA PRO A 104 -6.95 -4.69 -5.53
C PRO A 104 -7.62 -5.99 -5.10
N VAL A 105 -8.75 -5.94 -4.38
CA VAL A 105 -9.43 -7.17 -3.96
C VAL A 105 -9.90 -7.98 -5.17
N ILE A 106 -10.48 -7.34 -6.19
CA ILE A 106 -11.06 -8.03 -7.36
C ILE A 106 -9.98 -8.45 -8.37
N VAL A 107 -8.98 -7.60 -8.61
CA VAL A 107 -7.97 -7.81 -9.68
C VAL A 107 -6.62 -8.23 -9.11
N GLY A 108 -6.17 -7.56 -8.05
CA GLY A 108 -4.87 -7.84 -7.44
C GLY A 108 -4.83 -9.17 -6.70
N THR A 109 -5.91 -9.59 -6.03
CA THR A 109 -5.98 -10.88 -5.33
C THR A 109 -5.81 -12.06 -6.29
N PRO A 110 -6.58 -12.20 -7.38
CA PRO A 110 -6.37 -13.32 -8.30
C PRO A 110 -5.00 -13.25 -8.97
N LEU A 111 -4.50 -12.06 -9.32
CA LEU A 111 -3.17 -11.89 -9.89
C LEU A 111 -2.09 -12.41 -8.92
N LEU A 112 -2.12 -11.97 -7.67
CA LEU A 112 -1.16 -12.40 -6.66
C LEU A 112 -1.33 -13.86 -6.27
N TYR A 113 -2.55 -14.39 -6.25
CA TYR A 113 -2.81 -15.82 -6.05
C TYR A 113 -2.11 -16.64 -7.14
N THR A 114 -2.35 -16.31 -8.41
CA THR A 114 -1.69 -16.97 -9.54
C THR A 114 -0.18 -16.83 -9.46
N LEU A 115 0.33 -15.65 -9.10
CA LEU A 115 1.76 -15.42 -8.95
C LEU A 115 2.37 -16.30 -7.84
N THR A 116 1.74 -16.35 -6.66
CA THR A 116 2.21 -17.20 -5.55
C THR A 116 2.20 -18.68 -5.91
N VAL A 117 1.19 -19.13 -6.66
CA VAL A 117 1.11 -20.48 -7.21
C VAL A 117 2.25 -20.74 -8.20
N LEU A 118 2.53 -19.80 -9.12
CA LEU A 118 3.64 -19.93 -10.08
C LEU A 118 5.01 -19.96 -9.38
N PHE A 119 5.13 -19.32 -8.22
CA PHE A 119 6.33 -19.39 -7.36
C PHE A 119 6.38 -20.63 -6.44
N GLY A 120 5.44 -21.57 -6.58
CA GLY A 120 5.48 -22.86 -5.91
C GLY A 120 4.50 -23.05 -4.76
N ALA A 121 3.54 -22.14 -4.55
CA ALA A 121 2.45 -22.39 -3.62
C ALA A 121 1.55 -23.56 -4.11
N PRO A 122 1.01 -24.39 -3.20
CA PRO A 122 0.20 -25.52 -3.61
C PRO A 122 -1.10 -25.11 -4.32
N LEU A 123 -1.40 -25.76 -5.44
CA LEU A 123 -2.57 -25.47 -6.27
C LEU A 123 -3.89 -26.00 -5.70
N THR A 124 -3.84 -27.19 -5.11
CA THR A 124 -5.02 -27.97 -4.70
C THR A 124 -5.17 -28.09 -3.19
N THR A 125 -4.07 -27.96 -2.45
CA THR A 125 -4.04 -27.91 -1.00
C THR A 125 -3.85 -26.46 -0.55
N HIS A 126 -4.32 -26.07 0.64
CA HIS A 126 -4.03 -24.74 1.21
C HIS A 126 -4.55 -23.57 0.33
N THR A 127 -5.64 -23.79 -0.41
CA THR A 127 -6.22 -22.81 -1.36
C THR A 127 -6.74 -21.57 -0.65
N LEU A 128 -7.45 -21.74 0.47
CA LEU A 128 -7.97 -20.63 1.27
C LEU A 128 -6.84 -19.79 1.88
N GLU A 129 -5.78 -20.43 2.33
CA GLU A 129 -4.61 -19.75 2.89
C GLU A 129 -3.90 -18.93 1.83
N THR A 130 -3.73 -19.49 0.63
CA THR A 130 -3.16 -18.79 -0.52
C THR A 130 -4.03 -17.62 -0.96
N LEU A 131 -5.36 -17.81 -0.98
CA LEU A 131 -6.33 -16.74 -1.28
C LEU A 131 -6.26 -15.61 -0.25
N LEU A 132 -6.23 -15.94 1.04
CA LEU A 132 -6.16 -14.96 2.11
C LEU A 132 -4.80 -14.24 2.13
N LEU A 133 -3.69 -14.95 1.91
CA LEU A 133 -2.36 -14.35 1.71
C LEU A 133 -2.38 -13.34 0.56
N ALA A 134 -2.86 -13.75 -0.61
CA ALA A 134 -2.95 -12.90 -1.79
C ALA A 134 -3.86 -11.69 -1.55
N ALA A 135 -4.97 -11.86 -0.82
CA ALA A 135 -5.87 -10.76 -0.47
C ALA A 135 -5.19 -9.74 0.44
N HIS A 136 -4.44 -10.18 1.46
CA HIS A 136 -3.69 -9.29 2.34
C HIS A 136 -2.63 -8.51 1.58
N MET A 137 -1.81 -9.20 0.79
CA MET A 137 -0.77 -8.56 -0.02
C MET A 137 -1.38 -7.58 -1.02
N SER A 138 -2.51 -7.94 -1.64
CA SER A 138 -3.20 -7.08 -2.60
C SER A 138 -3.75 -5.82 -1.95
N ILE A 139 -4.39 -5.92 -0.78
CA ILE A 139 -4.89 -4.75 -0.05
C ILE A 139 -3.71 -3.87 0.41
N LEU A 140 -2.66 -4.47 0.96
CA LEU A 140 -1.53 -3.75 1.55
C LEU A 140 -0.70 -3.01 0.48
N ALA A 141 -0.42 -3.67 -0.64
CA ALA A 141 0.36 -3.10 -1.75
C ALA A 141 -0.48 -2.32 -2.75
N GLY A 142 -1.65 -2.83 -3.13
CA GLY A 142 -2.47 -2.29 -4.21
C GLY A 142 -3.33 -1.11 -3.78
N ALA A 143 -3.88 -1.10 -2.57
CA ALA A 143 -4.80 -0.04 -2.17
C ALA A 143 -4.15 1.35 -2.11
N PRO A 144 -2.95 1.58 -1.54
CA PRO A 144 -2.34 2.90 -1.60
C PRO A 144 -1.93 3.32 -3.02
N LEU A 145 -1.51 2.37 -3.88
CA LEU A 145 -1.15 2.65 -5.27
C LEU A 145 -2.35 3.12 -6.10
N VAL A 146 -3.45 2.37 -6.06
CA VAL A 146 -4.68 2.73 -6.79
C VAL A 146 -5.22 4.09 -6.31
N TYR A 147 -5.12 4.38 -5.00
CA TYR A 147 -5.64 5.62 -4.43
C TYR A 147 -4.90 6.85 -4.96
N VAL A 148 -3.56 6.79 -5.01
CA VAL A 148 -2.70 7.91 -5.39
C VAL A 148 -2.58 8.05 -6.90
N HIS A 149 -2.39 6.93 -7.60
CA HIS A 149 -2.08 6.94 -9.03
C HIS A 149 -3.31 6.71 -9.91
N GLY A 150 -4.42 6.23 -9.35
CA GLY A 150 -5.60 5.83 -10.12
C GLY A 150 -5.31 4.61 -11.00
N MET A 151 -6.00 4.52 -12.14
CA MET A 151 -5.81 3.47 -13.16
C MET A 151 -5.09 4.03 -14.41
N ASP A 152 -4.16 4.96 -14.22
CA ASP A 152 -3.41 5.57 -15.33
C ASP A 152 -2.33 4.60 -15.84
N GLY A 153 -2.47 4.13 -17.10
CA GLY A 153 -1.58 3.13 -17.68
C GLY A 153 -0.10 3.55 -17.71
N GLY A 154 0.20 4.84 -17.92
CA GLY A 154 1.56 5.35 -17.92
C GLY A 154 2.23 5.26 -16.54
N LYS A 155 1.51 5.63 -15.48
CA LYS A 155 1.98 5.47 -14.10
C LYS A 155 2.14 3.99 -13.72
N TRP A 156 1.21 3.13 -14.12
CA TRP A 156 1.32 1.68 -13.84
C TRP A 156 2.51 1.05 -14.57
N ALA A 157 2.82 1.48 -15.80
CA ALA A 157 4.04 1.06 -16.50
C ALA A 157 5.30 1.48 -15.73
N GLN A 158 5.34 2.69 -15.18
CA GLN A 158 6.47 3.15 -14.35
C GLN A 158 6.58 2.38 -13.02
N ILE A 159 5.45 2.04 -12.40
CA ILE A 159 5.41 1.23 -11.17
C ILE A 159 6.00 -0.16 -11.44
N VAL A 160 5.53 -0.84 -12.49
CA VAL A 160 6.03 -2.18 -12.89
C VAL A 160 7.48 -2.12 -13.34
N GLY A 161 7.87 -1.07 -14.06
CA GLY A 161 9.25 -0.82 -14.49
C GLY A 161 10.16 -0.26 -13.41
N LEU A 162 9.73 -0.24 -12.13
CA LEU A 162 10.50 0.26 -10.98
C LEU A 162 11.12 1.65 -11.17
N SER A 163 10.48 2.47 -12.00
CA SER A 163 10.96 3.79 -12.44
C SER A 163 10.26 4.95 -11.70
N MET A 164 9.47 4.63 -10.69
CA MET A 164 8.80 5.61 -9.85
C MET A 164 9.76 6.25 -8.85
N PRO A 165 9.59 7.54 -8.52
CA PRO A 165 10.30 8.14 -7.41
C PRO A 165 9.92 7.42 -6.12
N TRP A 166 10.92 7.04 -5.35
CA TRP A 166 10.70 6.29 -4.13
C TRP A 166 9.90 7.13 -3.12
N ASP A 167 8.74 6.65 -2.73
CA ASP A 167 7.93 7.25 -1.67
C ASP A 167 7.38 6.17 -0.73
N GLY A 168 6.57 6.58 0.25
CA GLY A 168 6.00 5.67 1.23
C GLY A 168 4.98 4.68 0.64
N VAL A 169 4.39 5.00 -0.51
CA VAL A 169 3.36 4.20 -1.17
C VAL A 169 4.03 3.16 -2.06
N PHE A 170 4.81 3.60 -3.05
CA PHE A 170 5.59 2.74 -3.93
C PHE A 170 6.56 1.86 -3.16
N GLY A 171 7.30 2.43 -2.20
CA GLY A 171 8.20 1.68 -1.33
C GLY A 171 7.45 0.62 -0.53
N GLY A 172 6.32 0.96 0.09
CA GLY A 172 5.50 -0.01 0.82
C GLY A 172 5.05 -1.18 -0.06
N SER A 173 4.55 -0.90 -1.27
CA SER A 173 4.10 -1.93 -2.21
C SER A 173 5.24 -2.84 -2.69
N LEU A 174 6.40 -2.26 -3.00
CA LEU A 174 7.60 -3.04 -3.33
C LEU A 174 8.05 -3.89 -2.14
N GLY A 175 8.00 -3.32 -0.94
CA GLY A 175 8.33 -3.99 0.31
C GLY A 175 7.44 -5.20 0.59
N VAL A 176 6.15 -5.16 0.26
CA VAL A 176 5.26 -6.32 0.37
C VAL A 176 5.76 -7.48 -0.48
N LEU A 177 6.10 -7.22 -1.75
CA LEU A 177 6.54 -8.26 -2.68
C LEU A 177 7.92 -8.81 -2.30
N VAL A 178 8.88 -7.92 -2.05
CA VAL A 178 10.24 -8.30 -1.64
C VAL A 178 10.22 -9.03 -0.30
N GLY A 179 9.44 -8.53 0.66
CA GLY A 179 9.28 -9.13 1.98
C GLY A 179 8.62 -10.50 1.90
N ALA A 180 7.56 -10.67 1.12
CA ALA A 180 6.92 -11.97 0.90
C ALA A 180 7.90 -12.97 0.27
N TRP A 181 8.68 -12.55 -0.71
CA TRP A 181 9.70 -13.38 -1.34
C TRP A 181 10.75 -13.86 -0.33
N PHE A 182 11.31 -12.96 0.49
CA PHE A 182 12.21 -13.36 1.59
C PHE A 182 11.51 -14.23 2.64
N GLY A 183 10.22 -13.99 2.88
CA GLY A 183 9.38 -14.81 3.77
C GLY A 183 9.17 -16.24 3.26
N ALA A 184 9.41 -16.53 1.99
CA ALA A 184 9.39 -17.90 1.47
C ALA A 184 10.67 -18.69 1.79
N VAL A 185 11.81 -18.00 2.02
CA VAL A 185 13.13 -18.63 2.25
C VAL A 185 13.15 -19.56 3.48
N PRO A 186 12.50 -19.23 4.61
CA PRO A 186 12.45 -20.15 5.73
C PRO A 186 11.78 -21.48 5.39
N ILE A 187 10.72 -21.52 4.57
CA ILE A 187 9.93 -22.74 4.32
C ILE A 187 10.79 -23.98 3.99
N PRO A 188 11.69 -23.95 2.99
CA PRO A 188 12.53 -25.11 2.64
C PRO A 188 13.63 -25.45 3.66
N LEU A 189 13.95 -24.54 4.58
CA LEU A 189 14.99 -24.76 5.58
C LEU A 189 14.50 -25.66 6.74
N ASP A 190 13.19 -25.89 6.80
CA ASP A 190 12.44 -26.78 7.68
C ASP A 190 13.08 -27.01 9.08
N TRP A 191 13.02 -25.99 9.94
CA TRP A 191 13.49 -26.03 11.32
C TRP A 191 12.49 -26.72 12.27
N ASP A 192 11.51 -27.46 11.72
CA ASP A 192 10.45 -28.16 12.45
C ASP A 192 9.69 -27.26 13.44
N ARG A 193 9.43 -26.00 13.05
CA ARG A 193 8.70 -25.04 13.90
C ARG A 193 7.35 -24.69 13.31
N ALA A 194 6.32 -24.63 14.17
CA ALA A 194 4.96 -24.28 13.77
C ALA A 194 4.86 -22.91 13.06
N TRP A 195 5.73 -21.95 13.40
CA TRP A 195 5.73 -20.63 12.76
C TRP A 195 6.25 -20.63 11.32
N GLN A 196 6.93 -21.71 10.91
CA GLN A 196 7.53 -21.87 9.59
C GLN A 196 6.53 -22.41 8.55
N ALA A 197 5.37 -22.87 8.99
CA ALA A 197 4.35 -23.42 8.12
C ALA A 197 3.82 -22.38 7.11
N TYR A 198 3.49 -22.85 5.92
CA TYR A 198 2.79 -22.04 4.92
C TYR A 198 1.41 -21.64 5.46
N PRO A 199 0.93 -20.39 5.26
CA PRO A 199 1.55 -19.23 4.59
C PRO A 199 2.24 -18.24 5.56
N ILE A 200 2.49 -18.65 6.81
CA ILE A 200 2.80 -17.77 7.96
C ILE A 200 4.05 -16.92 7.70
N THR A 201 5.13 -17.53 7.22
CA THR A 201 6.41 -16.83 7.01
C THR A 201 6.32 -15.83 5.86
N ILE A 202 5.58 -16.16 4.80
CA ILE A 202 5.39 -15.30 3.62
C ILE A 202 4.62 -14.05 4.02
N ILE A 203 3.49 -14.21 4.73
CA ILE A 203 2.70 -13.05 5.16
C ILE A 203 3.47 -12.22 6.21
N THR A 204 4.23 -12.86 7.09
CA THR A 204 5.09 -12.15 8.04
C THR A 204 6.13 -11.29 7.31
N GLY A 205 6.79 -11.86 6.30
CA GLY A 205 7.70 -11.14 5.43
C GLY A 205 7.03 -9.97 4.71
N ALA A 206 5.81 -10.16 4.19
CA ALA A 206 5.04 -9.12 3.51
C ALA A 206 4.76 -7.90 4.43
N TYR A 207 4.33 -8.13 5.67
CA TYR A 207 4.07 -7.05 6.64
C TYR A 207 5.35 -6.34 7.09
N ILE A 208 6.42 -7.09 7.37
CA ILE A 208 7.72 -6.52 7.73
C ILE A 208 8.25 -5.68 6.56
N GLY A 209 8.23 -6.22 5.35
CA GLY A 209 8.70 -5.55 4.15
C GLY A 209 7.90 -4.28 3.85
N TYR A 210 6.56 -4.33 3.97
CA TYR A 210 5.71 -3.14 3.87
C TYR A 210 6.16 -2.07 4.85
N ALA A 211 6.34 -2.42 6.13
CA ALA A 211 6.70 -1.44 7.15
C ALA A 211 8.07 -0.82 6.88
N VAL A 212 9.09 -1.66 6.63
CA VAL A 212 10.47 -1.21 6.39
C VAL A 212 10.54 -0.30 5.18
N PHE A 213 10.02 -0.73 4.03
CA PHE A 213 10.18 0.04 2.79
C PHE A 213 9.27 1.27 2.73
N SER A 214 8.09 1.20 3.36
CA SER A 214 7.21 2.35 3.51
C SER A 214 7.90 3.42 4.38
N LEU A 215 8.50 3.03 5.50
CA LEU A 215 9.26 3.96 6.35
C LEU A 215 10.50 4.50 5.64
N LEU A 216 11.21 3.65 4.90
CA LEU A 216 12.37 4.04 4.12
C LEU A 216 12.03 5.12 3.08
N GLY A 217 10.86 5.02 2.44
CA GLY A 217 10.39 6.04 1.50
C GLY A 217 9.96 7.36 2.13
N ARG A 218 9.95 7.44 3.46
CA ARG A 218 9.75 8.69 4.20
C ARG A 218 11.07 9.30 4.67
N CYS A 219 12.19 8.58 4.57
CA CYS A 219 13.51 9.08 4.96
C CYS A 219 14.01 10.15 3.97
N PRO A 220 14.57 11.28 4.45
CA PRO A 220 15.01 12.39 3.57
C PRO A 220 16.02 11.99 2.51
N GLY A 221 16.88 11.00 2.79
CA GLY A 221 17.95 10.57 1.87
C GLY A 221 17.48 9.67 0.72
N ILE A 222 16.26 9.13 0.77
CA ILE A 222 15.75 8.13 -0.19
C ILE A 222 14.49 8.64 -0.89
N ARG A 223 13.67 9.41 -0.18
CA ARG A 223 12.45 9.99 -0.71
C ARG A 223 12.71 10.77 -2.01
N GLY A 224 11.98 10.43 -3.07
CA GLY A 224 12.04 11.09 -4.37
C GLY A 224 13.15 10.59 -5.30
N LYS A 225 14.05 9.72 -4.84
CA LYS A 225 15.08 9.13 -5.72
C LYS A 225 14.45 8.09 -6.64
N VAL A 226 14.82 8.15 -7.92
CA VAL A 226 14.43 7.16 -8.94
C VAL A 226 15.61 6.22 -9.15
N ILE A 227 15.33 4.92 -9.24
CA ILE A 227 16.34 3.93 -9.62
C ILE A 227 16.54 4.08 -11.13
N ARG A 228 17.67 4.67 -11.54
CA ARG A 228 18.07 4.71 -12.94
C ARG A 228 19.09 3.61 -13.18
N PHE A 229 18.74 2.64 -14.00
CA PHE A 229 19.72 1.72 -14.59
C PHE A 229 20.44 2.53 -15.66
N ASN A 230 21.72 2.82 -15.45
CA ASN A 230 22.50 3.70 -16.32
C ASN A 230 22.70 3.02 -17.69
N ASP A 231 22.23 3.61 -18.78
CA ASP A 231 22.52 3.17 -20.16
C ASP A 231 23.96 3.51 -20.60
N GLU A 232 24.76 4.15 -19.74
CA GLU A 232 26.10 4.63 -20.08
C GLU A 232 27.19 3.55 -20.05
N LYS A 233 27.12 2.52 -20.90
CA LYS A 233 28.33 1.74 -21.28
C LYS A 233 28.40 1.22 -22.72
N VAL A 234 27.40 1.45 -23.59
CA VAL A 234 27.44 0.90 -24.96
C VAL A 234 28.05 1.86 -26.01
N GLU A 235 28.06 3.16 -25.77
CA GLU A 235 28.49 4.14 -26.81
C GLU A 235 29.99 4.52 -26.77
N LYS A 236 30.81 3.90 -25.90
CA LYS A 236 32.27 4.15 -25.87
C LYS A 236 33.14 3.09 -26.54
N SER A 237 32.54 2.20 -27.35
CA SER A 237 33.26 1.10 -28.00
C SER A 237 32.92 0.91 -29.49
N ALA A 238 32.45 1.96 -30.18
CA ALA A 238 32.24 1.95 -31.62
C ALA A 238 33.11 3.01 -32.30
#